data_AF-A0A9E2ALY7-F1
#
_entry.id   AF-A0A9E2ALY7-F1
#
_cell.length_a   1.000
_cell.length_b   1.000
_cell.length_c   1.000
_cell.angle_alpha   90.00
_cell.angle_beta   90.00
_cell.angle_gamma   90.00
#
_symmetry.space_group_name_H-M   'P 1'
#
loop_
_entity.id
_entity.type
_entity.pdbx_description
1 polymer ?
#
loop_
_entity_poly.entity_id
_entity_poly.type
_entity_poly.pdbx_seq_one_letter_code
_entity_poly.pdbx_strand_id
1 'polypeptide(L)'
;MRLVAFSLILFLTCFYGFSQSQQASAVTGLDHKLKSGIFVKGLPTIGITLPNGTKTKELKDIKASHWDTNRFNPFKDEILTYPFKLTFDDSLYAAPVNKDMVITSRYGWRWGRAHQGIDIDLITGDEVVSVLPGIVRFVGYNSGHGKSIIVRHFNGLETTYAHLSKYAVKVNDTVQMGELLGKGGATGNARGSHLHLIVSYKGTPIHPEYLFNFTKNKGTIRAKEIWVTKTWTRPYFHSSRQRSKLELLKSKDEALASLTKEKEIYVVKKGDTLSRISRRNGVTIRTICVANNIKTTSVLRIGQKLVLDL
;
A
#
# COMPACT_ATOMS: atom_id res chain seq x y z
N MET A 1 60.73 62.12 -7.83
CA MET A 1 60.51 62.20 -9.30
C MET A 1 59.13 61.65 -9.65
N ARG A 2 58.68 61.79 -10.91
CA ARG A 2 57.40 61.26 -11.44
C ARG A 2 57.63 60.07 -12.39
N LEU A 3 56.52 59.51 -12.90
CA LEU A 3 56.34 58.50 -13.96
C LEU A 3 56.44 57.03 -13.50
N VAL A 4 55.52 56.09 -13.81
CA VAL A 4 54.68 55.76 -15.00
C VAL A 4 55.40 54.80 -15.97
N ALA A 5 54.78 53.79 -16.61
CA ALA A 5 53.61 52.92 -16.30
C ALA A 5 53.58 51.79 -17.37
N PHE A 6 52.55 50.91 -17.35
CA PHE A 6 52.03 50.06 -18.47
C PHE A 6 53.01 49.31 -19.40
N SER A 7 52.85 47.97 -19.46
CA SER A 7 53.34 47.12 -20.57
C SER A 7 52.20 46.80 -21.55
N LEU A 8 52.48 46.75 -22.87
CA LEU A 8 51.43 46.74 -23.90
C LEU A 8 51.87 46.14 -25.27
N ILE A 9 51.26 44.99 -25.65
CA ILE A 9 50.82 44.59 -27.03
C ILE A 9 51.84 44.11 -28.12
N LEU A 10 51.30 43.28 -29.05
CA LEU A 10 51.79 42.86 -30.41
C LEU A 10 52.90 41.77 -30.46
N PHE A 11 53.01 40.87 -31.46
CA PHE A 11 52.28 40.55 -32.73
C PHE A 11 51.77 39.07 -32.70
N LEU A 12 50.89 38.46 -33.54
CA LEU A 12 50.19 38.72 -34.83
C LEU A 12 50.73 37.96 -36.08
N THR A 13 49.83 37.33 -36.86
CA THR A 13 50.02 36.60 -38.18
C THR A 13 50.69 35.20 -38.10
N CYS A 14 50.50 34.23 -39.03
CA CYS A 14 49.65 34.13 -40.23
C CYS A 14 49.24 32.67 -40.63
N PHE A 15 48.48 32.54 -41.72
CA PHE A 15 47.85 31.33 -42.31
C PHE A 15 48.77 30.15 -42.69
N TYR A 16 48.18 28.94 -42.71
CA TYR A 16 48.15 28.04 -43.88
C TYR A 16 46.82 27.25 -43.92
N GLY A 17 46.45 26.65 -45.06
CA GLY A 17 45.17 25.93 -45.26
C GLY A 17 45.19 24.97 -46.46
N PHE A 18 44.00 24.66 -47.03
CA PHE A 18 43.74 23.63 -48.07
C PHE A 18 43.94 22.17 -47.56
N SER A 19 43.39 21.08 -48.13
CA SER A 19 42.23 20.72 -49.01
C SER A 19 42.35 19.18 -49.23
N GLN A 20 41.38 18.33 -49.64
CA GLN A 20 40.04 18.50 -50.21
C GLN A 20 39.26 17.15 -50.15
N SER A 21 37.93 17.15 -49.94
CA SER A 21 36.91 16.17 -50.47
C SER A 21 37.09 14.64 -50.22
N GLN A 22 36.13 13.71 -50.39
CA GLN A 22 34.70 13.63 -50.84
C GLN A 22 34.15 12.28 -50.25
N GLN A 23 32.87 11.89 -50.18
CA GLN A 23 31.51 12.41 -50.50
C GLN A 23 30.68 12.54 -49.18
N ALA A 24 29.39 12.90 -49.06
CA ALA A 24 28.16 12.78 -49.87
C ALA A 24 27.56 11.34 -49.94
N SER A 25 26.25 11.09 -49.78
CA SER A 25 25.08 12.00 -49.61
C SER A 25 23.94 11.42 -48.75
N ALA A 26 23.02 12.31 -48.37
CA ALA A 26 21.88 12.17 -47.47
C ALA A 26 20.88 11.00 -47.68
N VAL A 27 20.18 10.68 -46.59
CA VAL A 27 18.75 10.30 -46.60
C VAL A 27 17.98 11.30 -45.72
N THR A 28 16.77 11.67 -46.12
CA THR A 28 15.95 12.72 -45.50
C THR A 28 15.21 12.25 -44.24
N GLY A 29 14.84 13.19 -43.36
CA GLY A 29 14.22 12.90 -42.07
C GLY A 29 12.70 12.70 -42.10
N LEU A 30 12.17 12.17 -40.99
CA LEU A 30 10.75 12.12 -40.68
C LEU A 30 10.51 12.47 -39.19
N ASP A 31 10.17 13.73 -38.92
CA ASP A 31 9.71 14.19 -37.61
C ASP A 31 8.33 13.59 -37.28
N HIS A 32 8.29 12.45 -36.58
CA HIS A 32 7.03 11.88 -36.09
C HIS A 32 6.68 12.28 -34.66
N LYS A 33 6.33 13.56 -34.55
CA LYS A 33 5.57 14.18 -33.45
C LYS A 33 4.38 13.28 -33.06
N LEU A 34 4.46 12.62 -31.90
CA LEU A 34 3.41 11.72 -31.39
C LEU A 34 2.13 12.52 -31.05
N LYS A 35 1.28 12.71 -32.06
CA LYS A 35 -0.08 13.24 -31.88
C LYS A 35 -0.94 12.21 -31.14
N SER A 36 -1.86 12.72 -30.33
CA SER A 36 -2.91 11.98 -29.62
C SER A 36 -3.65 10.98 -30.53
N GLY A 37 -3.46 9.68 -30.28
CA GLY A 37 -4.25 8.63 -30.92
C GLY A 37 -5.69 8.63 -30.39
N ILE A 38 -6.67 8.78 -31.28
CA ILE A 38 -8.09 8.74 -30.94
C ILE A 38 -8.48 7.28 -30.72
N PHE A 39 -8.80 6.91 -29.47
CA PHE A 39 -9.40 5.61 -29.18
C PHE A 39 -10.87 5.61 -29.61
N VAL A 40 -11.14 4.94 -30.73
CA VAL A 40 -12.49 4.76 -31.29
C VAL A 40 -13.30 3.79 -30.41
N LYS A 41 -14.61 4.03 -30.29
CA LYS A 41 -15.53 3.13 -29.58
C LYS A 41 -15.82 1.87 -30.40
N GLY A 42 -15.75 0.70 -29.75
CA GLY A 42 -16.27 -0.57 -30.26
C GLY A 42 -15.22 -1.67 -30.34
N LEU A 43 -15.59 -2.88 -29.89
CA LEU A 43 -14.85 -4.10 -30.24
C LEU A 43 -15.10 -4.41 -31.74
N PRO A 44 -14.11 -5.00 -32.42
CA PRO A 44 -14.14 -6.46 -32.52
C PRO A 44 -12.86 -7.12 -31.99
N THR A 45 -13.00 -8.38 -31.55
CA THR A 45 -11.87 -9.24 -31.19
C THR A 45 -11.12 -9.67 -32.46
N ILE A 46 -9.92 -9.14 -32.69
CA ILE A 46 -9.01 -9.59 -33.74
C ILE A 46 -7.77 -10.20 -33.08
N GLY A 47 -7.57 -11.51 -33.27
CA GLY A 47 -6.39 -12.21 -32.79
C GLY A 47 -5.18 -11.90 -33.67
N ILE A 48 -4.29 -11.03 -33.20
CA ILE A 48 -3.02 -10.72 -33.87
C ILE A 48 -1.92 -11.63 -33.29
N THR A 49 -1.58 -12.72 -34.00
CA THR A 49 -0.44 -13.57 -33.65
C THR A 49 0.86 -12.85 -33.98
N LEU A 50 1.53 -12.30 -32.97
CA LEU A 50 2.89 -11.76 -33.10
C LEU A 50 3.92 -12.91 -33.09
N PRO A 51 4.89 -12.93 -34.02
CA PRO A 51 5.89 -14.01 -34.09
C PRO A 51 7.02 -13.81 -33.07
N ASN A 52 6.70 -13.99 -31.78
CA ASN A 52 7.67 -14.30 -30.72
C ASN A 52 6.95 -14.90 -29.51
N GLY A 53 7.55 -15.94 -28.89
CA GLY A 53 6.92 -16.82 -27.89
C GLY A 53 6.62 -16.21 -26.51
N THR A 54 6.39 -14.91 -26.42
CA THR A 54 6.03 -14.21 -25.19
C THR A 54 4.62 -14.62 -24.77
N LYS A 55 4.51 -15.48 -23.74
CA LYS A 55 3.20 -15.80 -23.14
C LYS A 55 2.50 -14.51 -22.75
N THR A 56 1.37 -14.21 -23.39
CA THR A 56 0.50 -13.10 -23.01
C THR A 56 0.02 -13.33 -21.58
N LYS A 57 0.57 -12.57 -20.64
CA LYS A 57 0.13 -12.60 -19.24
C LYS A 57 -1.35 -12.24 -19.21
N GLU A 58 -2.18 -13.21 -18.84
CA GLU A 58 -3.64 -13.06 -18.85
C GLU A 58 -4.03 -11.86 -17.97
N LEU A 59 -4.47 -10.78 -18.62
CA LEU A 59 -4.78 -9.51 -17.98
C LEU A 59 -6.12 -9.64 -17.26
N LYS A 60 -6.05 -10.18 -16.04
CA LYS A 60 -7.18 -10.35 -15.13
C LYS A 60 -7.96 -9.04 -15.01
N ASP A 61 -9.18 -9.04 -15.55
CA ASP A 61 -9.99 -7.82 -15.58
C ASP A 61 -10.41 -7.42 -14.16
N ILE A 62 -9.75 -6.39 -13.64
CA ILE A 62 -10.03 -5.82 -12.34
C ILE A 62 -11.33 -5.00 -12.31
N LYS A 63 -11.98 -4.75 -13.45
CA LYS A 63 -13.29 -4.09 -13.55
C LYS A 63 -14.46 -5.08 -13.61
N ALA A 64 -14.23 -6.34 -13.96
CA ALA A 64 -15.28 -7.36 -14.16
C ALA A 64 -16.21 -7.60 -12.94
N SER A 65 -15.77 -7.27 -11.72
CA SER A 65 -16.59 -7.43 -10.50
C SER A 65 -16.51 -6.20 -9.59
N HIS A 66 -17.65 -5.80 -9.02
CA HIS A 66 -17.76 -4.72 -8.03
C HIS A 66 -17.04 -3.41 -8.43
N TRP A 67 -17.05 -3.05 -9.72
CA TRP A 67 -16.50 -1.77 -10.22
C TRP A 67 -17.52 -0.64 -10.10
N ASP A 68 -17.83 -0.25 -8.86
CA ASP A 68 -18.56 0.99 -8.57
C ASP A 68 -17.56 2.12 -8.34
N THR A 69 -17.73 3.24 -9.05
CA THR A 69 -16.84 4.40 -9.00
C THR A 69 -17.28 5.48 -7.99
N ASN A 70 -18.49 5.33 -7.44
CA ASN A 70 -19.19 6.32 -6.64
C ASN A 70 -19.29 5.88 -5.17
N ARG A 71 -19.29 4.56 -4.90
CA ARG A 71 -19.18 4.00 -3.55
C ARG A 71 -17.74 3.93 -3.08
N PHE A 72 -17.48 4.40 -1.86
CA PHE A 72 -16.16 4.28 -1.22
C PHE A 72 -15.75 2.80 -1.05
N ASN A 73 -16.66 1.94 -0.56
CA ASN A 73 -16.49 0.49 -0.54
C ASN A 73 -17.67 -0.21 -1.25
N PRO A 74 -17.46 -0.87 -2.40
CA PRO A 74 -18.51 -1.60 -3.12
C PRO A 74 -18.74 -3.03 -2.62
N PHE A 75 -17.82 -3.60 -1.84
CA PHE A 75 -17.82 -5.00 -1.41
C PHE A 75 -18.50 -5.19 -0.04
N LYS A 76 -19.47 -4.35 0.33
CA LYS A 76 -20.04 -4.28 1.68
C LYS A 76 -20.55 -5.64 2.19
N ASP A 77 -21.10 -6.44 1.27
CA ASP A 77 -21.81 -7.67 1.56
C ASP A 77 -21.01 -8.93 1.12
N GLU A 78 -19.75 -8.77 0.65
CA GLU A 78 -18.89 -9.90 0.26
C GLU A 78 -18.14 -10.49 1.48
N ILE A 79 -18.31 -11.78 1.73
CA ILE A 79 -17.67 -12.50 2.83
C ILE A 79 -16.35 -13.14 2.37
N LEU A 80 -15.22 -12.67 2.90
CA LEU A 80 -13.92 -13.28 2.65
C LEU A 80 -13.75 -14.63 3.36
N THR A 81 -13.35 -15.64 2.58
CA THR A 81 -12.80 -16.91 3.08
C THR A 81 -11.32 -16.72 3.44
N TYR A 82 -10.86 -17.38 4.51
CA TYR A 82 -9.48 -17.30 4.99
C TYR A 82 -8.88 -18.71 5.17
N PRO A 83 -7.57 -18.89 4.97
CA PRO A 83 -6.60 -17.90 4.50
C PRO A 83 -6.70 -17.70 2.98
N PHE A 84 -6.35 -16.51 2.48
CA PHE A 84 -6.31 -16.25 1.03
C PHE A 84 -4.92 -15.80 0.58
N LYS A 85 -4.50 -16.23 -0.61
CA LYS A 85 -3.20 -15.87 -1.19
C LYS A 85 -3.28 -14.53 -1.92
N LEU A 86 -2.33 -13.65 -1.64
CA LEU A 86 -1.96 -12.51 -2.48
C LEU A 86 -0.66 -12.81 -3.20
N THR A 87 -0.55 -12.34 -4.44
CA THR A 87 0.65 -12.44 -5.28
C THR A 87 1.10 -11.05 -5.71
N PHE A 88 2.41 -10.82 -5.73
CA PHE A 88 3.05 -9.60 -6.22
C PHE A 88 4.05 -9.95 -7.32
N ASP A 89 3.98 -9.22 -8.42
CA ASP A 89 4.90 -9.37 -9.55
C ASP A 89 6.31 -8.92 -9.18
N ASP A 90 6.40 -7.74 -8.56
CA ASP A 90 7.64 -7.10 -8.12
C ASP A 90 7.91 -7.26 -6.62
N SER A 91 9.14 -6.96 -6.23
CA SER A 91 9.57 -6.90 -4.82
C SER A 91 9.61 -5.46 -4.27
N LEU A 92 9.21 -4.47 -5.06
CA LEU A 92 9.27 -3.03 -4.75
C LEU A 92 7.88 -2.39 -4.83
N TYR A 93 7.70 -1.30 -4.09
CA TYR A 93 6.53 -0.42 -4.21
C TYR A 93 6.98 1.05 -4.06
N ALA A 94 6.27 1.99 -4.67
CA ALA A 94 6.60 3.41 -4.52
C ALA A 94 6.19 3.90 -3.13
N ALA A 95 7.09 4.61 -2.44
CA ALA A 95 6.73 5.32 -1.21
C ALA A 95 5.59 6.32 -1.53
N PRO A 96 4.44 6.28 -0.84
CA PRO A 96 3.26 7.08 -1.21
C PRO A 96 3.41 8.58 -0.94
N VAL A 97 4.51 8.99 -0.31
CA VAL A 97 4.93 10.37 -0.07
C VAL A 97 6.42 10.49 -0.42
N ASN A 98 6.83 11.60 -1.00
CA ASN A 98 8.22 11.81 -1.46
C ASN A 98 9.17 12.23 -0.33
N LYS A 99 9.17 11.49 0.80
CA LYS A 99 10.02 11.71 1.97
C LYS A 99 10.07 10.47 2.88
N ASP A 100 10.86 10.56 3.96
CA ASP A 100 10.93 9.54 5.02
C ASP A 100 9.52 9.18 5.53
N MET A 101 9.12 7.91 5.35
CA MET A 101 7.79 7.40 5.74
C MET A 101 7.65 7.23 7.26
N VAL A 102 7.51 8.34 7.98
CA VAL A 102 7.24 8.35 9.42
C VAL A 102 5.78 7.96 9.67
N ILE A 103 5.55 6.73 10.15
CA ILE A 103 4.22 6.27 10.57
C ILE A 103 3.88 6.87 11.94
N THR A 104 2.94 7.81 11.96
CA THR A 104 2.45 8.50 13.17
C THR A 104 1.34 7.73 13.89
N SER A 105 0.59 6.90 13.16
CA SER A 105 -0.35 5.94 13.76
C SER A 105 -0.47 4.66 12.94
N ARG A 106 -0.52 3.52 13.62
CA ARG A 106 -0.54 2.18 12.99
C ARG A 106 -1.97 1.66 12.81
N TYR A 107 -2.11 0.60 12.04
CA TYR A 107 -3.36 -0.16 11.93
C TYR A 107 -3.66 -0.82 13.27
N GLY A 108 -4.90 -0.71 13.77
CA GLY A 108 -5.25 -1.28 15.07
C GLY A 108 -6.39 -0.59 15.80
N TRP A 109 -6.60 -0.94 17.06
CA TRP A 109 -7.65 -0.36 17.90
C TRP A 109 -7.21 0.96 18.54
N ARG A 110 -8.01 2.04 18.42
CA ARG A 110 -7.77 3.33 19.09
C ARG A 110 -9.06 3.99 19.57
N TRP A 111 -9.09 4.38 20.85
CA TRP A 111 -10.21 5.10 21.49
C TRP A 111 -11.62 4.51 21.21
N GLY A 112 -11.75 3.17 21.26
CA GLY A 112 -13.02 2.48 21.02
C GLY A 112 -13.41 2.33 19.54
N ARG A 113 -12.59 2.82 18.59
CA ARG A 113 -12.79 2.63 17.15
C ARG A 113 -11.65 1.83 16.52
N ALA A 114 -11.96 1.16 15.42
CA ALA A 114 -10.95 0.65 14.50
C ALA A 114 -10.21 1.80 13.79
N HIS A 115 -8.90 1.64 13.67
CA HIS A 115 -8.06 2.32 12.69
C HIS A 115 -7.74 1.35 11.55
N GLN A 116 -8.28 1.63 10.36
CA GLN A 116 -8.31 0.70 9.22
C GLN A 116 -7.14 0.87 8.24
N GLY A 117 -6.21 1.78 8.54
CA GLY A 117 -5.04 2.06 7.72
C GLY A 117 -3.84 2.43 8.59
N ILE A 118 -2.83 3.06 7.99
CA ILE A 118 -1.74 3.73 8.70
C ILE A 118 -1.78 5.23 8.40
N ASP A 119 -1.43 6.02 9.40
CA ASP A 119 -1.25 7.46 9.27
C ASP A 119 0.26 7.71 9.05
N ILE A 120 0.60 8.31 7.90
CA ILE A 120 1.96 8.66 7.50
C ILE A 120 2.09 10.19 7.53
N ASP A 121 3.16 10.71 8.12
CA ASP A 121 3.44 12.14 8.17
C ASP A 121 3.53 12.77 6.76
N LEU A 122 2.82 13.89 6.55
CA LEU A 122 3.03 14.77 5.41
C LEU A 122 2.65 16.22 5.72
N ILE A 123 3.22 17.15 4.98
CA ILE A 123 2.86 18.57 4.99
C ILE A 123 1.76 18.79 3.95
N THR A 124 0.82 19.69 4.22
CA THR A 124 -0.32 19.93 3.33
C THR A 124 0.17 20.58 2.04
N GLY A 125 0.02 19.87 0.91
CA GLY A 125 0.62 20.25 -0.38
C GLY A 125 1.69 19.27 -0.88
N ASP A 126 2.24 18.41 0.00
CA ASP A 126 3.14 17.30 -0.36
C ASP A 126 2.47 16.39 -1.40
N GLU A 127 3.27 15.81 -2.29
CA GLU A 127 2.77 14.94 -3.35
C GLU A 127 2.46 13.53 -2.84
N VAL A 128 1.32 13.00 -3.28
CA VAL A 128 0.83 11.67 -2.93
C VAL A 128 0.72 10.82 -4.19
N VAL A 129 1.40 9.67 -4.21
CA VAL A 129 1.61 8.84 -5.40
C VAL A 129 1.07 7.42 -5.25
N SER A 130 0.78 6.76 -6.37
CA SER A 130 0.31 5.37 -6.37
C SER A 130 1.42 4.40 -5.94
N VAL A 131 1.15 3.51 -4.98
CA VAL A 131 2.17 2.57 -4.44
C VAL A 131 2.48 1.44 -5.42
N LEU A 132 1.52 1.09 -6.27
CA LEU A 132 1.54 -0.02 -7.23
C LEU A 132 0.79 0.40 -8.50
N PRO A 133 1.03 -0.23 -9.67
CA PRO A 133 0.27 0.04 -10.87
C PRO A 133 -1.19 -0.43 -10.73
N GLY A 134 -2.12 0.25 -11.40
CA GLY A 134 -3.55 -0.07 -11.29
C GLY A 134 -4.45 0.90 -12.04
N ILE A 135 -5.73 0.93 -11.68
CA ILE A 135 -6.72 1.84 -12.25
C ILE A 135 -7.46 2.54 -11.10
N VAL A 136 -7.63 3.85 -11.22
CA VAL A 136 -8.37 4.70 -10.28
C VAL A 136 -9.85 4.32 -10.32
N ARG A 137 -10.36 3.72 -9.24
CA ARG A 137 -11.77 3.36 -9.11
C ARG A 137 -12.62 4.53 -8.62
N PHE A 138 -12.18 5.20 -7.54
CA PHE A 138 -12.94 6.25 -6.87
C PHE A 138 -12.08 7.51 -6.72
N VAL A 139 -12.68 8.67 -7.01
CA VAL A 139 -12.15 10.01 -6.67
C VAL A 139 -13.32 10.81 -6.13
N GLY A 140 -13.29 11.18 -4.84
CA GLY A 140 -14.43 11.85 -4.23
C GLY A 140 -14.24 12.18 -2.76
N TYR A 141 -15.25 12.81 -2.17
CA TYR A 141 -15.27 13.11 -0.74
C TYR A 141 -16.02 12.00 0.00
N ASN A 142 -15.47 11.52 1.13
CA ASN A 142 -16.10 10.53 1.98
C ASN A 142 -16.21 11.02 3.43
N SER A 143 -17.33 10.74 4.10
CA SER A 143 -17.52 11.14 5.50
C SER A 143 -16.54 10.39 6.41
N GLY A 144 -15.69 11.15 7.11
CA GLY A 144 -14.57 10.62 7.87
C GLY A 144 -13.25 10.69 7.09
N HIS A 145 -13.14 10.06 5.92
CA HIS A 145 -11.89 10.01 5.15
C HIS A 145 -11.58 11.29 4.34
N GLY A 146 -12.55 12.21 4.20
CA GLY A 146 -12.36 13.46 3.48
C GLY A 146 -12.16 13.24 1.97
N LYS A 147 -11.40 14.13 1.32
CA LYS A 147 -11.02 13.95 -0.08
C LYS A 147 -10.16 12.69 -0.20
N SER A 148 -10.67 11.70 -0.93
CA SER A 148 -10.09 10.37 -1.03
C SER A 148 -9.95 9.92 -2.49
N ILE A 149 -8.86 9.21 -2.79
CA ILE A 149 -8.66 8.49 -4.05
C ILE A 149 -8.51 7.00 -3.73
N ILE A 150 -9.09 6.12 -4.54
CA ILE A 150 -8.92 4.66 -4.42
C ILE A 150 -8.42 4.10 -5.75
N VAL A 151 -7.26 3.44 -5.72
CA VAL A 151 -6.68 2.71 -6.86
C VAL A 151 -6.90 1.22 -6.64
N ARG A 152 -7.41 0.51 -7.65
CA ARG A 152 -7.47 -0.95 -7.68
C ARG A 152 -6.30 -1.47 -8.50
N HIS A 153 -5.53 -2.40 -7.93
CA HIS A 153 -4.31 -2.96 -8.53
C HIS A 153 -4.58 -4.32 -9.17
N PHE A 154 -3.71 -4.74 -10.09
CA PHE A 154 -3.86 -5.98 -10.87
C PHE A 154 -3.81 -7.27 -10.03
N ASN A 155 -3.27 -7.22 -8.80
CA ASN A 155 -3.35 -8.32 -7.83
C ASN A 155 -4.66 -8.36 -7.01
N GLY A 156 -5.60 -7.43 -7.24
CA GLY A 156 -6.88 -7.34 -6.56
C GLY A 156 -6.88 -6.56 -5.25
N LEU A 157 -5.75 -5.96 -4.86
CA LEU A 157 -5.73 -4.98 -3.76
C LEU A 157 -6.39 -3.66 -4.19
N GLU A 158 -7.06 -3.00 -3.25
CA GLU A 158 -7.40 -1.58 -3.34
C GLU A 158 -6.63 -0.78 -2.29
N THR A 159 -5.96 0.29 -2.73
CA THR A 159 -5.30 1.25 -1.85
C THR A 159 -6.08 2.57 -1.82
N THR A 160 -6.33 3.09 -0.63
CA THR A 160 -7.03 4.36 -0.42
C THR A 160 -6.10 5.41 0.13
N TYR A 161 -6.13 6.59 -0.48
CA TYR A 161 -5.37 7.77 -0.14
C TYR A 161 -6.34 8.82 0.39
N ALA A 162 -6.45 8.95 1.70
CA ALA A 162 -7.44 9.80 2.37
C ALA A 162 -6.82 11.11 2.91
N HIS A 163 -7.70 12.01 3.35
CA HIS A 163 -7.41 13.36 3.90
C HIS A 163 -6.75 14.36 2.94
N LEU A 164 -6.73 14.08 1.64
CA LEU A 164 -6.06 14.89 0.61
C LEU A 164 -6.52 16.35 0.57
N SER A 165 -5.68 17.25 0.07
CA SER A 165 -6.05 18.65 -0.22
C SER A 165 -6.57 18.84 -1.65
N LYS A 166 -5.96 18.16 -2.63
CA LYS A 166 -6.28 18.27 -4.06
C LYS A 166 -6.12 16.91 -4.77
N TYR A 167 -6.96 16.64 -5.77
CA TYR A 167 -6.83 15.51 -6.70
C TYR A 167 -6.00 15.92 -7.92
N ALA A 168 -5.21 14.99 -8.48
CA ALA A 168 -4.52 15.15 -9.77
C ALA A 168 -5.07 14.20 -10.85
N VAL A 169 -5.66 13.06 -10.45
CA VAL A 169 -6.30 12.07 -11.34
C VAL A 169 -7.82 12.09 -11.28
N LYS A 170 -8.48 11.46 -12.26
CA LYS A 170 -9.92 11.20 -12.31
C LYS A 170 -10.22 9.71 -12.31
N VAL A 171 -11.48 9.37 -12.09
CA VAL A 171 -12.00 8.00 -12.18
C VAL A 171 -11.70 7.39 -13.56
N ASN A 172 -11.38 6.08 -13.58
CA ASN A 172 -10.93 5.28 -14.72
C ASN A 172 -9.54 5.57 -15.28
N ASP A 173 -8.77 6.54 -14.74
CA ASP A 173 -7.36 6.70 -15.11
C ASP A 173 -6.55 5.45 -14.76
N THR A 174 -5.73 4.97 -15.69
CA THR A 174 -4.74 3.91 -15.44
C THR A 174 -3.47 4.57 -14.95
N VAL A 175 -2.98 4.15 -13.78
CA VAL A 175 -1.85 4.79 -13.09
C VAL A 175 -0.72 3.80 -12.87
N GLN A 176 0.52 4.28 -13.04
CA GLN A 176 1.74 3.53 -12.79
C GLN A 176 2.17 3.60 -11.32
N MET A 177 3.11 2.73 -10.93
CA MET A 177 3.80 2.87 -9.65
C MET A 177 4.57 4.20 -9.61
N GLY A 178 4.36 5.00 -8.57
CA GLY A 178 4.97 6.32 -8.40
C GLY A 178 4.24 7.47 -9.11
N GLU A 179 3.13 7.21 -9.80
CA GLU A 179 2.37 8.26 -10.49
C GLU A 179 1.57 9.15 -9.52
N LEU A 180 1.53 10.46 -9.81
CA LEU A 180 0.90 11.48 -8.96
C LEU A 180 -0.63 11.32 -8.92
N LEU A 181 -1.16 10.94 -7.76
CA LEU A 181 -2.60 10.85 -7.52
C LEU A 181 -3.20 12.19 -7.04
N GLY A 182 -2.44 12.94 -6.23
CA GLY A 182 -2.92 14.20 -5.67
C GLY A 182 -1.93 14.83 -4.69
N LYS A 183 -2.44 15.71 -3.83
CA LYS A 183 -1.67 16.38 -2.78
C LYS A 183 -2.23 16.10 -1.40
N GLY A 184 -1.36 15.86 -0.43
CA GLY A 184 -1.68 15.61 0.98
C GLY A 184 -2.38 16.79 1.65
N GLY A 185 -3.05 16.53 2.78
CA GLY A 185 -3.84 17.53 3.48
C GLY A 185 -4.33 17.07 4.85
N ALA A 186 -5.43 17.69 5.30
CA ALA A 186 -6.14 17.38 6.54
C ALA A 186 -7.67 17.42 6.35
N THR A 187 -8.21 16.96 5.22
CA THR A 187 -9.67 17.04 4.96
C THR A 187 -10.44 15.87 5.60
N GLY A 188 -11.69 16.11 6.01
CA GLY A 188 -12.51 15.10 6.71
C GLY A 188 -12.21 15.09 8.21
N ASN A 189 -12.22 13.91 8.84
CA ASN A 189 -11.95 13.75 10.27
C ASN A 189 -10.45 13.53 10.52
N ALA A 190 -9.65 14.53 10.11
CA ALA A 190 -8.21 14.60 10.37
C ALA A 190 -7.95 15.64 11.47
N ARG A 191 -7.02 15.34 12.39
CA ARG A 191 -6.61 16.27 13.46
C ARG A 191 -5.42 17.17 13.08
N GLY A 192 -4.92 17.02 11.86
CA GLY A 192 -3.69 17.63 11.37
C GLY A 192 -3.28 17.00 10.04
N SER A 193 -2.22 17.53 9.45
CA SER A 193 -1.72 17.11 8.13
C SER A 193 -1.11 15.70 8.18
N HIS A 194 -1.68 14.75 7.42
CA HIS A 194 -1.17 13.38 7.27
C HIS A 194 -1.81 12.66 6.08
N LEU A 195 -1.18 11.60 5.56
CA LEU A 195 -1.81 10.64 4.66
C LEU A 195 -2.35 9.49 5.50
N HIS A 196 -3.66 9.28 5.45
CA HIS A 196 -4.25 8.03 5.91
C HIS A 196 -4.28 7.04 4.74
N LEU A 197 -3.40 6.03 4.79
CA LEU A 197 -3.26 4.98 3.79
C LEU A 197 -3.98 3.70 4.25
N ILE A 198 -5.05 3.33 3.56
CA ILE A 198 -5.69 2.01 3.72
C ILE A 198 -5.18 1.09 2.62
N VAL A 199 -4.85 -0.14 2.97
CA VAL A 199 -4.70 -1.24 2.02
C VAL A 199 -5.82 -2.23 2.30
N SER A 200 -6.51 -2.70 1.26
CA SER A 200 -7.66 -3.59 1.40
C SER A 200 -7.73 -4.62 0.28
N TYR A 201 -8.41 -5.72 0.53
CA TYR A 201 -8.77 -6.73 -0.47
C TYR A 201 -10.27 -6.97 -0.37
N LYS A 202 -10.99 -6.84 -1.50
CA LYS A 202 -12.46 -6.95 -1.55
C LYS A 202 -13.15 -6.18 -0.41
N GLY A 203 -12.81 -4.90 -0.28
CA GLY A 203 -13.35 -3.98 0.74
C GLY A 203 -12.96 -4.27 2.20
N THR A 204 -12.23 -5.35 2.48
CA THR A 204 -11.74 -5.69 3.82
C THR A 204 -10.33 -5.12 4.02
N PRO A 205 -10.10 -4.20 4.98
CA PRO A 205 -8.77 -3.66 5.25
C PRO A 205 -7.79 -4.70 5.77
N ILE A 206 -6.56 -4.68 5.27
CA ILE A 206 -5.42 -5.49 5.72
C ILE A 206 -4.41 -4.56 6.40
N HIS A 207 -3.84 -4.97 7.54
CA HIS A 207 -2.76 -4.25 8.22
C HIS A 207 -1.56 -4.04 7.27
N PRO A 208 -1.27 -2.80 6.78
CA PRO A 208 -0.37 -2.59 5.65
C PRO A 208 1.05 -3.13 5.85
N GLU A 209 1.58 -3.06 7.09
CA GLU A 209 2.95 -3.53 7.36
C GLU A 209 3.20 -5.04 7.15
N TYR A 210 2.17 -5.89 7.02
CA TYR A 210 2.39 -7.31 6.66
C TYR A 210 2.69 -7.51 5.17
N LEU A 211 2.29 -6.57 4.32
CA LEU A 211 2.53 -6.59 2.88
C LEU A 211 3.75 -5.76 2.52
N PHE A 212 3.85 -4.57 3.11
CA PHE A 212 4.81 -3.53 2.75
C PHE A 212 5.76 -3.22 3.91
N ASN A 213 7.04 -3.02 3.60
CA ASN A 213 8.02 -2.51 4.54
C ASN A 213 8.18 -1.00 4.37
N PHE A 214 7.69 -0.24 5.35
CA PHE A 214 7.76 1.23 5.38
C PHE A 214 9.11 1.68 5.96
N THR A 215 10.18 1.44 5.21
CA THR A 215 11.55 1.88 5.50
C THR A 215 11.91 3.13 4.69
N LYS A 216 12.80 3.97 5.26
CA LYS A 216 13.20 5.27 4.68
C LYS A 216 13.49 5.19 3.18
N ASN A 217 12.70 5.92 2.39
CA ASN A 217 12.87 6.22 0.96
C ASN A 217 13.02 5.03 0.00
N LYS A 218 12.81 3.79 0.45
CA LYS A 218 12.73 2.57 -0.38
C LYS A 218 11.64 1.65 0.14
N GLY A 219 10.53 1.59 -0.61
CA GLY A 219 9.43 0.67 -0.35
C GLY A 219 9.74 -0.73 -0.88
N THR A 220 9.83 -1.72 0.01
CA THR A 220 9.96 -3.13 -0.36
C THR A 220 8.73 -3.95 0.04
N ILE A 221 8.34 -4.89 -0.82
CA ILE A 221 7.27 -5.86 -0.56
C ILE A 221 7.88 -7.05 0.19
N ARG A 222 7.18 -7.58 1.19
CA ARG A 222 7.77 -8.57 2.13
C ARG A 222 7.98 -9.97 1.55
N ALA A 223 7.16 -10.38 0.58
CA ALA A 223 7.34 -11.59 -0.23
C ALA A 223 6.47 -11.50 -1.49
N LYS A 224 6.84 -12.24 -2.55
CA LYS A 224 6.03 -12.32 -3.78
C LYS A 224 4.74 -13.11 -3.60
N GLU A 225 4.73 -14.10 -2.70
CA GLU A 225 3.52 -14.81 -2.27
C GLU A 225 3.31 -14.58 -0.79
N ILE A 226 2.09 -14.20 -0.40
CA ILE A 226 1.72 -13.90 0.98
C ILE A 226 0.32 -14.47 1.26
N TRP A 227 0.16 -15.23 2.35
CA TRP A 227 -1.13 -15.73 2.80
C TRP A 227 -1.72 -14.85 3.90
N VAL A 228 -2.83 -14.19 3.59
CA VAL A 228 -3.52 -13.27 4.51
C VAL A 228 -4.52 -14.06 5.36
N THR A 229 -4.42 -13.85 6.67
CA THR A 229 -5.26 -14.51 7.68
C THR A 229 -6.21 -13.54 8.36
N LYS A 230 -7.15 -14.09 9.13
CA LYS A 230 -8.24 -13.34 9.77
C LYS A 230 -7.75 -12.38 10.86
N THR A 231 -6.54 -12.57 11.38
CA THR A 231 -5.91 -11.66 12.36
C THR A 231 -5.46 -10.36 11.70
N TRP A 232 -4.71 -10.45 10.60
CA TRP A 232 -4.16 -9.30 9.87
C TRP A 232 -5.23 -8.33 9.34
N THR A 233 -6.44 -8.82 9.12
CA THR A 233 -7.62 -8.03 8.69
C THR A 233 -8.50 -7.53 9.85
N ARG A 234 -8.08 -7.71 11.10
CA ARG A 234 -8.88 -7.38 12.28
C ARG A 234 -8.13 -6.41 13.19
N PRO A 235 -8.46 -5.09 13.18
CA PRO A 235 -7.80 -4.08 13.99
C PRO A 235 -7.77 -4.36 15.50
N TYR A 236 -8.65 -5.22 16.01
CA TYR A 236 -8.68 -5.61 17.42
C TYR A 236 -7.42 -6.37 17.89
N PHE A 237 -6.71 -7.09 17.00
CA PHE A 237 -5.46 -7.78 17.34
C PHE A 237 -4.21 -6.88 17.24
N HIS A 238 -4.40 -5.60 16.92
CA HIS A 238 -3.30 -4.68 16.60
C HIS A 238 -3.43 -3.35 17.35
N SER A 239 -2.31 -2.66 17.56
CA SER A 239 -2.23 -1.41 18.30
C SER A 239 -1.95 -0.26 17.36
N SER A 240 -2.72 0.85 17.43
CA SER A 240 -2.39 2.02 16.62
C SER A 240 -1.14 2.78 17.09
N ARG A 241 -0.51 2.35 18.20
CA ARG A 241 0.67 2.98 18.80
C ARG A 241 1.92 2.10 18.72
N GLN A 242 1.78 0.81 19.00
CA GLN A 242 2.89 -0.14 19.03
C GLN A 242 2.96 -0.91 17.70
N ARG A 243 4.17 -1.27 17.27
CA ARG A 243 4.35 -2.12 16.08
C ARG A 243 3.92 -3.55 16.40
N SER A 244 3.08 -4.13 15.56
CA SER A 244 2.68 -5.55 15.64
C SER A 244 3.90 -6.48 15.52
N LYS A 245 3.84 -7.67 16.13
CA LYS A 245 4.78 -8.77 15.81
C LYS A 245 4.42 -9.28 14.41
N LEU A 246 5.29 -9.04 13.43
CA LEU A 246 5.03 -9.32 12.02
C LEU A 246 5.58 -10.71 11.64
N GLU A 247 4.80 -11.74 11.91
CA GLU A 247 5.03 -13.09 11.38
C GLU A 247 4.48 -13.18 9.95
N LEU A 248 5.29 -13.71 9.02
CA LEU A 248 4.96 -13.76 7.60
C LEU A 248 4.65 -15.20 7.17
N LEU A 249 3.48 -15.38 6.58
CA LEU A 249 2.95 -16.66 6.16
C LEU A 249 3.13 -16.77 4.63
N LYS A 250 4.03 -17.67 4.22
CA LYS A 250 4.45 -17.87 2.82
C LYS A 250 3.81 -19.12 2.21
N SER A 251 3.64 -20.19 2.99
CA SER A 251 2.88 -21.37 2.58
C SER A 251 1.42 -21.31 3.04
N LYS A 252 0.57 -22.11 2.40
CA LYS A 252 -0.83 -22.33 2.82
C LYS A 252 -0.89 -22.98 4.20
N ASP A 253 0.05 -23.86 4.49
CA ASP A 253 0.00 -24.74 5.66
C ASP A 253 0.47 -24.00 6.92
N GLU A 254 1.46 -23.10 6.81
CA GLU A 254 1.73 -22.06 7.82
C GLU A 254 0.46 -21.25 8.12
N ALA A 255 -0.27 -20.82 7.08
CA ALA A 255 -1.45 -19.98 7.25
C ALA A 255 -2.64 -20.73 7.88
N LEU A 256 -2.79 -22.03 7.58
CA LEU A 256 -3.75 -22.90 8.25
C LEU A 256 -3.34 -23.19 9.70
N ALA A 257 -2.06 -23.45 9.98
CA ALA A 257 -1.54 -23.62 11.33
C ALA A 257 -1.78 -22.37 12.19
N SER A 258 -1.59 -21.17 11.63
CA SER A 258 -1.90 -19.89 12.32
C SER A 258 -3.39 -19.63 12.56
N LEU A 259 -4.28 -20.49 12.04
CA LEU A 259 -5.73 -20.48 12.33
C LEU A 259 -6.13 -21.60 13.30
N THR A 260 -5.36 -22.69 13.39
CA THR A 260 -5.52 -23.70 14.45
C THR A 260 -4.93 -23.20 15.76
N LYS A 261 -5.75 -22.48 16.51
CA LYS A 261 -5.48 -22.00 17.87
C LYS A 261 -4.92 -23.13 18.74
N GLU A 262 -3.69 -22.98 19.21
CA GLU A 262 -3.07 -23.96 20.12
C GLU A 262 -3.79 -23.94 21.46
N LYS A 263 -4.00 -25.12 22.07
CA LYS A 263 -4.74 -25.27 23.33
C LYS A 263 -3.78 -25.56 24.48
N GLU A 264 -3.30 -24.51 25.14
CA GLU A 264 -2.54 -24.65 26.38
C GLU A 264 -3.50 -24.95 27.55
N ILE A 265 -3.09 -25.81 28.49
CA ILE A 265 -3.86 -26.07 29.73
C ILE A 265 -3.18 -25.35 30.89
N TYR A 266 -3.71 -24.18 31.26
CA TYR A 266 -3.21 -23.38 32.37
C TYR A 266 -3.75 -23.86 33.70
N VAL A 267 -2.89 -24.05 34.70
CA VAL A 267 -3.28 -24.37 36.08
C VAL A 267 -3.28 -23.11 36.93
N VAL A 268 -4.46 -22.70 37.42
CA VAL A 268 -4.66 -21.49 38.23
C VAL A 268 -3.86 -21.54 39.53
N LYS A 269 -3.05 -20.51 39.81
CA LYS A 269 -2.21 -20.41 41.00
C LYS A 269 -2.80 -19.43 42.02
N LYS A 270 -2.33 -19.49 43.28
CA LYS A 270 -2.77 -18.59 44.36
C LYS A 270 -2.54 -17.13 43.97
N GLY A 271 -3.60 -16.32 43.95
CA GLY A 271 -3.54 -14.88 43.61
C GLY A 271 -3.62 -14.54 42.11
N ASP A 272 -3.85 -15.54 41.24
CA ASP A 272 -4.25 -15.30 39.86
C ASP A 272 -5.70 -14.81 39.75
N THR A 273 -5.98 -14.06 38.69
CA THR A 273 -7.32 -13.63 38.26
C THR A 273 -7.43 -13.80 36.75
N LEU A 274 -8.63 -13.86 36.19
CA LEU A 274 -8.82 -13.91 34.73
C LEU A 274 -8.03 -12.82 34.00
N SER A 275 -7.99 -11.61 34.55
CA SER A 275 -7.22 -10.47 34.01
C SER A 275 -5.70 -10.61 34.16
N ARG A 276 -5.20 -11.36 35.16
CA ARG A 276 -3.76 -11.70 35.28
C ARG A 276 -3.37 -12.80 34.31
N ILE A 277 -4.14 -13.88 34.23
CA ILE A 277 -3.89 -15.01 33.32
C ILE A 277 -3.94 -14.52 31.87
N SER A 278 -4.97 -13.76 31.52
CA SER A 278 -5.13 -13.12 30.20
C SER A 278 -3.92 -12.28 29.79
N ARG A 279 -3.40 -11.43 30.68
CA ARG A 279 -2.22 -10.61 30.38
C ARG A 279 -0.91 -11.38 30.37
N ARG A 280 -0.77 -12.42 31.20
CA ARG A 280 0.44 -13.27 31.25
C ARG A 280 0.61 -14.08 29.97
N ASN A 281 -0.48 -14.60 29.41
CA ASN A 281 -0.46 -15.58 28.33
C ASN A 281 -0.96 -14.99 26.99
N GLY A 282 -1.17 -13.67 26.89
CA GLY A 282 -1.63 -12.98 25.68
C GLY A 282 -3.11 -13.15 25.30
N VAL A 283 -3.77 -14.21 25.77
CA VAL A 283 -5.16 -14.57 25.43
C VAL A 283 -6.18 -13.60 26.06
N THR A 284 -7.23 -13.20 25.31
CA THR A 284 -8.27 -12.32 25.86
C THR A 284 -9.12 -13.03 26.94
N ILE A 285 -9.55 -12.29 27.97
CA ILE A 285 -10.48 -12.80 29.01
C ILE A 285 -11.72 -13.46 28.36
N ARG A 286 -12.27 -12.88 27.28
CA ARG A 286 -13.44 -13.44 26.59
C ARG A 286 -13.12 -14.79 25.93
N THR A 287 -11.93 -14.97 25.38
CA THR A 287 -11.48 -16.25 24.82
C THR A 287 -11.40 -17.32 25.93
N ILE A 288 -10.78 -17.00 27.07
CA ILE A 288 -10.69 -17.90 28.24
C ILE A 288 -12.10 -18.26 28.75
N CYS A 289 -13.00 -17.27 28.83
CA CYS A 289 -14.39 -17.47 29.24
C CYS A 289 -15.13 -18.44 28.31
N VAL A 290 -15.02 -18.26 26.99
CA VAL A 290 -15.67 -19.12 26.00
C VAL A 290 -15.06 -20.53 25.99
N ALA A 291 -13.74 -20.66 25.97
CA ALA A 291 -13.05 -21.95 25.91
C ALA A 291 -13.29 -22.85 27.15
N ASN A 292 -13.67 -22.25 28.28
CA ASN A 292 -13.95 -22.97 29.54
C ASN A 292 -15.43 -22.90 29.98
N ASN A 293 -16.30 -22.30 29.16
CA ASN A 293 -17.71 -22.04 29.48
C ASN A 293 -17.93 -21.32 30.85
N ILE A 294 -17.05 -20.39 31.21
CA ILE A 294 -17.12 -19.59 32.45
C ILE A 294 -17.48 -18.13 32.16
N LYS A 295 -18.02 -17.41 33.15
CA LYS A 295 -18.34 -15.98 33.05
C LYS A 295 -17.13 -15.14 33.45
N THR A 296 -17.10 -13.87 33.02
CA THR A 296 -16.08 -12.88 33.44
C THR A 296 -16.06 -12.63 34.95
N THR A 297 -17.18 -12.92 35.63
CA THR A 297 -17.37 -12.84 37.09
C THR A 297 -17.20 -14.17 37.81
N SER A 298 -16.87 -15.27 37.12
CA SER A 298 -16.68 -16.58 37.75
C SER A 298 -15.43 -16.58 38.65
N VAL A 299 -15.62 -17.01 39.89
CA VAL A 299 -14.51 -17.19 40.86
C VAL A 299 -13.65 -18.38 40.42
N LEU A 300 -12.35 -18.14 40.22
CA LEU A 300 -11.38 -19.19 39.89
C LEU A 300 -10.95 -19.94 41.15
N ARG A 301 -10.82 -21.27 41.05
CA ARG A 301 -10.30 -22.12 42.14
C ARG A 301 -8.80 -22.39 41.91
N ILE A 302 -8.01 -22.43 42.99
CA ILE A 302 -6.59 -22.83 42.90
C ILE A 302 -6.53 -24.29 42.42
N GLY A 303 -5.63 -24.58 41.49
CA GLY A 303 -5.52 -25.90 40.85
C GLY A 303 -6.54 -26.14 39.72
N GLN A 304 -7.47 -25.22 39.46
CA GLN A 304 -8.37 -25.30 38.31
C GLN A 304 -7.57 -25.28 37.00
N LYS A 305 -7.86 -26.25 36.12
CA LYS A 305 -7.37 -26.27 34.74
C LYS A 305 -8.25 -25.34 33.89
N LEU A 306 -7.62 -24.47 33.12
CA LEU A 306 -8.25 -23.60 32.13
C LEU A 306 -7.62 -23.86 30.76
N VAL A 307 -8.45 -24.21 29.77
CA VAL A 307 -8.04 -24.21 28.36
C VAL A 307 -7.83 -22.77 27.91
N LEU A 308 -6.63 -22.47 27.44
CA LEU A 308 -6.31 -21.24 26.75
C LEU A 308 -6.21 -21.58 25.27
N ASP A 309 -7.19 -21.13 24.48
CA ASP A 309 -6.96 -21.04 23.05
C ASP A 309 -6.03 -19.84 22.80
N LEU A 310 -4.79 -20.12 22.41
CA LEU A 310 -3.79 -19.13 21.97
C LEU A 310 -4.19 -18.49 20.63
#